data_AF-A0A522QLY8-F1
#
_entry.id   AF-A0A522QLY8-F1
#
_cell.length_a   1.000
_cell.length_b   1.000
_cell.length_c   1.000
_cell.angle_alpha   90.00
_cell.angle_beta   90.00
_cell.angle_gamma   90.00
#
_symmetry.space_group_name_H-M   'P 1'
#
loop_
_entity.id
_entity.type
_entity.pdbx_description
1 polymer ?
#
loop_
_entity_poly.entity_id
_entity_poly.type
_entity_poly.pdbx_seq_one_letter_code
_entity_poly.pdbx_strand_id
1 'polypeptide(L)'
;MRAAPRSSRCGSSTPASLLSGGRCGARERTRVAARGRLHRQRALPHARRVGGTVEIEVAALPATSRLDQALLRRLTAMINAGYATAEEGIWRDGTTRTDAADLARLVARGEILVARVAGRIVGAVHTRQLDATTGQFGMLAVDPVHGGLGVGGALITAVEDRCRARGLRTVQLEILTPTAWTHAGKAALAAWYLRLGYHVVRVGALGEMYPDLVAKLATPCEMVVYRKDIAPLPSELATRGLSSRSPRKPS
;
A
#
# COMPACT_ATOMS: atom_id res chain seq x y z
N MET A 1 -62.18 -3.82 -3.71
CA MET A 1 -61.91 -2.39 -3.40
C MET A 1 -60.40 -2.25 -3.21
N ARG A 2 -59.77 -1.35 -3.99
CA ARG A 2 -58.32 -1.25 -4.23
C ARG A 2 -57.54 -0.73 -3.01
N ALA A 3 -56.34 -1.25 -2.77
CA ALA A 3 -55.34 -0.63 -1.90
C ALA A 3 -54.04 -0.41 -2.69
N ALA A 4 -53.62 0.85 -2.77
CA ALA A 4 -52.35 1.32 -3.33
C ALA A 4 -51.28 1.42 -2.22
N PRO A 5 -49.98 1.34 -2.53
CA PRO A 5 -48.94 1.69 -1.58
C PRO A 5 -48.59 3.20 -1.66
N ARG A 6 -48.49 3.82 -0.48
CA ARG A 6 -48.03 5.20 -0.29
C ARG A 6 -46.49 5.26 -0.25
N SER A 7 -46.01 6.32 -0.87
CA SER A 7 -44.64 6.80 -0.98
C SER A 7 -44.09 7.33 0.35
N SER A 8 -42.79 7.08 0.57
CA SER A 8 -41.97 7.72 1.61
C SER A 8 -41.25 8.96 1.05
N ARG A 9 -41.53 10.13 1.63
CA ARG A 9 -40.73 11.37 1.59
C ARG A 9 -39.44 11.13 2.42
N CYS A 10 -38.22 11.49 2.01
CA CYS A 10 -37.62 12.79 1.67
C CYS A 10 -37.47 13.77 2.85
N GLY A 11 -36.20 14.11 3.14
CA GLY A 11 -35.71 15.13 4.08
C GLY A 11 -34.19 14.91 4.26
N SER A 12 -33.33 15.37 3.35
CA SER A 12 -32.73 16.71 3.23
C SER A 12 -31.62 17.02 4.25
N SER A 13 -30.36 16.98 3.81
CA SER A 13 -29.32 17.91 4.23
C SER A 13 -28.27 18.06 3.12
N THR A 14 -28.19 19.28 2.61
CA THR A 14 -27.48 19.79 1.43
C THR A 14 -25.94 19.80 1.58
N PRO A 15 -25.17 19.77 0.48
CA PRO A 15 -23.70 19.84 0.48
C PRO A 15 -23.17 21.27 0.28
N ALA A 16 -21.90 21.49 0.64
CA ALA A 16 -21.13 22.69 0.30
C ALA A 16 -19.85 22.24 -0.44
N SER A 17 -19.74 22.50 -1.75
CA SER A 17 -19.15 23.71 -2.35
C SER A 17 -17.66 23.50 -2.66
N LEU A 18 -17.07 23.85 -3.81
CA LEU A 18 -17.50 24.57 -5.00
C LEU A 18 -16.47 24.30 -6.12
N LEU A 19 -16.96 24.19 -7.35
CA LEU A 19 -16.22 24.34 -8.60
C LEU A 19 -16.42 25.76 -9.13
N SER A 20 -15.39 26.32 -9.76
CA SER A 20 -15.46 27.41 -10.76
C SER A 20 -14.09 27.42 -11.46
N GLY A 21 -13.90 27.34 -12.78
CA GLY A 21 -14.75 27.65 -13.93
C GLY A 21 -14.03 28.69 -14.78
N GLY A 22 -13.60 28.36 -16.01
CA GLY A 22 -13.02 29.33 -16.96
C GLY A 22 -12.50 28.68 -18.25
N ARG A 23 -13.05 29.09 -19.40
CA ARG A 23 -12.87 28.51 -20.74
C ARG A 23 -11.81 29.25 -21.59
N CYS A 24 -11.40 28.56 -22.67
CA CYS A 24 -11.09 29.05 -24.03
C CYS A 24 -9.84 29.93 -24.28
N GLY A 25 -9.01 29.49 -25.22
CA GLY A 25 -8.05 30.37 -25.93
C GLY A 25 -7.04 29.64 -26.82
N ALA A 26 -7.36 29.60 -28.12
CA ALA A 26 -6.54 29.54 -29.33
C ALA A 26 -5.02 29.23 -29.33
N ARG A 27 -4.67 28.60 -30.47
CA ARG A 27 -3.37 28.31 -31.07
C ARG A 27 -2.39 29.49 -31.07
N GLU A 28 -1.10 29.20 -30.87
CA GLU A 28 -0.05 29.74 -31.73
C GLU A 28 1.27 28.94 -31.62
N ARG A 29 1.93 28.77 -32.77
CA ARG A 29 3.23 28.12 -32.90
C ARG A 29 4.28 29.22 -32.89
N THR A 30 5.24 29.12 -31.97
CA THR A 30 6.47 29.93 -32.07
C THR A 30 7.67 29.09 -31.70
N ARG A 31 8.49 28.77 -32.70
CA ARG A 31 9.84 28.23 -32.54
C ARG A 31 10.72 29.34 -31.97
N VAL A 32 11.27 29.14 -30.77
CA VAL A 32 12.38 29.94 -30.26
C VAL A 32 13.52 28.99 -29.91
N ALA A 33 14.60 29.11 -30.67
CA ALA A 33 15.86 28.43 -30.41
C ALA A 33 16.56 29.09 -29.22
N ALA A 34 16.66 28.39 -28.10
CA ALA A 34 17.47 28.81 -26.96
C ALA A 34 18.64 27.85 -26.77
N ARG A 35 19.82 28.28 -27.22
CA ARG A 35 21.11 27.68 -26.87
C ARG A 35 21.39 27.98 -25.39
N GLY A 36 20.95 27.09 -24.51
CA GLY A 36 21.22 27.12 -23.07
C GLY A 36 22.28 26.08 -22.70
N ARG A 37 23.37 26.53 -22.10
CA ARG A 37 24.52 25.73 -21.66
C ARG A 37 24.06 24.54 -20.81
N LEU A 38 24.49 23.33 -21.18
CA LEU A 38 24.38 22.13 -20.36
C LEU A 38 25.17 22.35 -19.06
N HIS A 39 24.48 22.73 -17.99
CA HIS A 39 25.00 22.56 -16.65
C HIS A 39 25.15 21.04 -16.44
N ARG A 40 26.41 20.57 -16.47
CA ARG A 40 26.80 19.24 -15.96
C ARG A 40 26.23 19.10 -14.55
N GLN A 41 25.12 18.39 -14.42
CA GLN A 41 24.68 17.89 -13.13
C GLN A 41 25.81 17.00 -12.61
N ARG A 42 26.40 17.43 -11.49
CA ARG A 42 27.39 16.66 -10.74
C ARG A 42 26.80 15.29 -10.47
N ALA A 43 27.37 14.27 -11.10
CA ALA A 43 27.07 12.88 -10.81
C ALA A 43 27.22 12.66 -9.29
N LEU A 44 26.14 12.22 -8.66
CA LEU A 44 26.19 11.73 -7.28
C LEU A 44 27.23 10.60 -7.22
N PRO A 45 28.04 10.52 -6.14
CA PRO A 45 29.07 9.51 -6.04
C PRO A 45 28.42 8.13 -6.18
N HIS A 46 28.86 7.41 -7.21
CA HIS A 46 28.44 6.05 -7.47
C HIS A 46 28.66 5.24 -6.20
N ALA A 47 27.57 4.73 -5.64
CA ALA A 47 27.62 3.77 -4.55
C ALA A 47 28.58 2.66 -4.97
N ARG A 48 29.73 2.61 -4.28
CA ARG A 48 30.79 1.65 -4.52
C ARG A 48 30.21 0.27 -4.19
N ARG A 49 29.89 -0.53 -5.21
CA ARG A 49 29.54 -1.94 -5.01
C ARG A 49 30.78 -2.66 -4.49
N VAL A 50 30.71 -3.12 -3.25
CA VAL A 50 31.66 -4.07 -2.66
C VAL A 50 30.80 -5.14 -1.99
N GLY A 51 30.93 -6.41 -2.42
CA GLY A 51 30.35 -7.60 -1.75
C GLY A 51 28.83 -7.53 -1.50
N GLY A 52 28.06 -7.50 -2.58
CA GLY A 52 26.72 -6.88 -2.65
C GLY A 52 25.53 -7.65 -2.07
N THR A 53 25.43 -7.73 -0.74
CA THR A 53 24.14 -7.96 -0.07
C THR A 53 23.70 -6.65 0.56
N VAL A 54 22.57 -6.10 0.11
CA VAL A 54 21.96 -4.91 0.74
C VAL A 54 21.23 -5.40 1.98
N GLU A 55 21.65 -4.94 3.16
CA GLU A 55 20.94 -5.24 4.40
C GLU A 55 19.61 -4.48 4.41
N ILE A 56 18.51 -5.24 4.52
CA ILE A 56 17.15 -4.70 4.58
C ILE A 56 16.60 -4.96 5.97
N GLU A 57 16.42 -3.88 6.73
CA GLU A 57 15.77 -3.93 8.03
C GLU A 57 14.28 -3.66 7.86
N VAL A 58 13.41 -4.55 8.35
CA VAL A 58 11.96 -4.33 8.35
C VAL A 58 11.46 -4.20 9.78
N ALA A 59 10.77 -3.09 10.06
CA ALA A 59 10.23 -2.82 11.38
C ALA A 59 8.88 -2.11 11.31
N ALA A 60 8.05 -2.29 12.34
CA ALA A 60 6.85 -1.47 12.50
C ALA A 60 7.24 -0.03 12.82
N LEU A 61 6.52 0.94 12.24
CA LEU A 61 6.60 2.30 12.77
C LEU A 61 6.04 2.32 14.20
N PRO A 62 6.64 3.09 15.13
CA PRO A 62 6.10 3.22 16.48
C PRO A 62 4.64 3.64 16.41
N ALA A 63 3.77 2.94 17.15
CA ALA A 63 2.34 3.22 17.19
C ALA A 63 2.06 4.49 17.98
N THR A 64 2.30 5.64 17.34
CA THR A 64 2.13 6.97 17.92
C THR A 64 1.41 7.89 16.97
N SER A 65 0.52 8.73 17.52
CA SER A 65 -0.11 9.83 16.79
C SER A 65 0.85 10.99 16.51
N ARG A 66 2.05 10.98 17.11
CA ARG A 66 3.01 12.08 17.09
C ARG A 66 4.22 11.82 16.20
N LEU A 67 4.03 11.09 15.10
CA LEU A 67 5.08 10.96 14.10
C LEU A 67 5.49 12.34 13.56
N ASP A 68 6.77 12.45 13.22
CA ASP A 68 7.29 13.60 12.49
C ASP A 68 6.49 13.81 11.19
N GLN A 69 5.94 15.01 11.02
CA GLN A 69 5.16 15.35 9.83
C GLN A 69 6.01 15.30 8.56
N ALA A 70 7.32 15.59 8.62
CA ALA A 70 8.18 15.49 7.47
C ALA A 70 8.37 14.02 7.04
N LEU A 71 8.52 13.10 7.99
CA LEU A 71 8.48 11.67 7.73
C LEU A 71 7.15 11.23 7.07
N LEU A 72 6.00 11.60 7.63
CA LEU A 72 4.68 11.26 7.06
C LEU A 72 4.52 11.77 5.63
N ARG A 73 4.91 13.02 5.35
CA ARG A 73 4.85 13.59 3.99
C ARG A 73 5.71 12.81 3.01
N ARG A 74 6.96 12.49 3.36
CA ARG A 74 7.86 11.71 2.50
C ARG A 74 7.34 10.31 2.23
N LEU A 75 6.82 9.63 3.26
CA LEU A 75 6.28 8.28 3.12
C LEU A 75 5.01 8.27 2.26
N THR A 76 4.12 9.23 2.47
CA THR A 76 2.91 9.43 1.64
C THR A 76 3.28 9.65 0.18
N ALA A 77 4.26 10.53 -0.08
CA ALA A 77 4.73 10.82 -1.44
C ALA A 77 5.34 9.58 -2.12
N MET A 78 6.16 8.80 -1.40
CA MET A 78 6.74 7.55 -1.92
C MET A 78 5.65 6.53 -2.29
N ILE A 79 4.67 6.31 -1.40
CA ILE A 79 3.56 5.38 -1.64
C ILE A 79 2.76 5.82 -2.87
N ASN A 80 2.34 7.08 -2.91
CA ASN A 80 1.55 7.59 -4.03
C ASN A 80 2.33 7.56 -5.36
N ALA A 81 3.63 7.86 -5.36
CA ALA A 81 4.46 7.76 -6.56
C ALA A 81 4.56 6.31 -7.06
N GLY A 82 4.79 5.35 -6.17
CA GLY A 82 4.83 3.94 -6.54
C GLY A 82 3.51 3.45 -7.13
N TYR A 83 2.38 3.85 -6.53
CA TYR A 83 1.05 3.47 -7.01
C TYR A 83 0.63 4.17 -8.30
N ALA A 84 1.03 5.42 -8.52
CA ALA A 84 0.76 6.13 -9.77
C ALA A 84 1.36 5.39 -10.98
N THR A 85 2.58 4.85 -10.83
CA THR A 85 3.21 4.02 -11.86
C THR A 85 2.62 2.61 -11.93
N ALA A 86 2.35 1.98 -10.78
CA ALA A 86 1.91 0.59 -10.73
C ALA A 86 0.44 0.38 -11.15
N GLU A 87 -0.35 1.45 -11.18
CA GLU A 87 -1.78 1.44 -11.48
C GLU A 87 -2.15 2.46 -12.58
N GLU A 88 -1.19 2.76 -13.46
CA GLU A 88 -1.38 3.64 -14.60
C GLU A 88 -2.59 3.19 -15.44
N GLY A 89 -3.50 4.14 -15.75
CA GLY A 89 -4.71 3.87 -16.52
C GLY A 89 -5.83 3.15 -15.78
N ILE A 90 -5.65 2.77 -14.50
CA ILE A 90 -6.71 2.14 -13.68
C ILE A 90 -7.62 3.19 -13.05
N TRP A 91 -7.03 4.25 -12.48
CA TRP A 91 -7.74 5.32 -11.78
C TRP A 91 -7.81 6.58 -12.62
N ARG A 92 -8.84 7.41 -12.36
CA ARG A 92 -8.92 8.76 -12.92
C ARG A 92 -7.80 9.64 -12.39
N ASP A 93 -7.36 10.58 -13.22
CA ASP A 93 -6.32 11.56 -12.87
C ASP A 93 -6.62 12.27 -11.54
N GLY A 94 -5.57 12.49 -10.75
CA GLY A 94 -5.68 13.11 -9.42
C GLY A 94 -6.10 12.17 -8.30
N THR A 95 -6.40 10.90 -8.58
CA THR A 95 -6.65 9.90 -7.54
C THR A 95 -5.34 9.52 -6.85
N THR A 96 -5.26 9.74 -5.54
CA THR A 96 -4.13 9.29 -4.72
C THR A 96 -4.48 7.98 -4.00
N ARG A 97 -3.44 7.18 -3.71
CA ARG A 97 -3.61 5.92 -2.99
C ARG A 97 -3.94 6.15 -1.51
N THR A 98 -3.33 7.18 -0.93
CA THR A 98 -3.44 7.58 0.47
C THR A 98 -3.10 9.06 0.63
N ASP A 99 -3.39 9.62 1.79
CA ASP A 99 -2.93 10.93 2.21
C ASP A 99 -2.23 10.86 3.59
N ALA A 100 -1.70 12.00 4.04
CA ALA A 100 -0.95 12.06 5.30
C ALA A 100 -1.83 11.78 6.53
N ALA A 101 -3.12 12.12 6.49
CA ALA A 101 -4.05 11.90 7.60
C ALA A 101 -4.44 10.42 7.68
N ASP A 102 -4.72 9.79 6.55
CA ASP A 102 -4.93 8.35 6.41
C ASP A 102 -3.71 7.57 6.92
N LEU A 103 -2.53 7.94 6.44
CA LEU A 103 -1.29 7.28 6.86
C LEU A 103 -1.01 7.47 8.34
N ALA A 104 -1.24 8.66 8.91
CA ALA A 104 -1.11 8.90 10.35
C ALA A 104 -2.05 8.00 11.17
N ARG A 105 -3.30 7.79 10.71
CA ARG A 105 -4.25 6.87 11.36
C ARG A 105 -3.76 5.42 11.30
N LEU A 106 -3.24 4.98 10.16
CA LEU A 106 -2.67 3.63 9.99
C LEU A 106 -1.47 3.41 10.92
N VAL A 107 -0.59 4.40 11.05
CA VAL A 107 0.56 4.30 11.97
C VAL A 107 0.12 4.31 13.42
N ALA A 108 -0.84 5.16 13.82
CA ALA A 108 -1.35 5.17 15.18
C ALA A 108 -1.93 3.80 15.61
N ARG A 109 -2.47 3.02 14.67
CA ARG A 109 -2.90 1.63 14.88
C ARG A 109 -1.78 0.59 14.85
N GLY A 110 -0.54 1.01 14.59
CA GLY A 110 0.61 0.14 14.42
C GLY A 110 0.53 -0.73 13.16
N GLU A 111 -0.23 -0.33 12.14
CA GLU A 111 -0.54 -1.14 10.96
C GLU A 111 0.46 -0.94 9.80
N ILE A 112 1.47 -0.09 9.96
CA ILE A 112 2.48 0.17 8.92
C ILE A 112 3.82 -0.47 9.32
N LEU A 113 4.32 -1.36 8.44
CA LEU A 113 5.72 -1.80 8.45
C LEU A 113 6.50 -1.02 7.39
N VAL A 114 7.74 -0.69 7.70
CA VAL A 114 8.67 -0.01 6.77
C VAL A 114 9.93 -0.83 6.59
N ALA A 115 10.46 -0.83 5.36
CA ALA A 115 11.76 -1.39 5.05
C ALA A 115 12.80 -0.27 4.98
N ARG A 116 13.96 -0.50 5.57
CA ARG A 116 15.08 0.43 5.60
C ARG A 116 16.32 -0.18 4.96
N VAL A 117 17.04 0.64 4.22
CA VAL A 117 18.37 0.36 3.69
C VAL A 117 19.28 1.50 4.11
N ALA A 118 20.37 1.18 4.83
CA ALA A 118 21.28 2.17 5.42
C ALA A 118 20.53 3.28 6.19
N GLY A 119 19.54 2.88 7.01
CA GLY A 119 18.70 3.77 7.83
C GLY A 119 17.60 4.54 7.07
N ARG A 120 17.61 4.55 5.74
CA ARG A 120 16.60 5.23 4.91
C ARG A 120 15.42 4.32 4.64
N ILE A 121 14.20 4.81 4.81
CA ILE A 121 13.00 4.07 4.40
C ILE A 121 12.97 4.00 2.88
N VAL A 122 12.84 2.79 2.35
CA VAL A 122 12.81 2.48 0.91
C VAL A 122 11.58 1.67 0.51
N GLY A 123 10.70 1.37 1.46
CA GLY A 123 9.43 0.70 1.18
C GLY A 123 8.53 0.64 2.41
N ALA A 124 7.25 0.38 2.18
CA ALA A 124 6.26 0.23 3.21
C ALA A 124 5.17 -0.76 2.80
N VAL A 125 4.52 -1.33 3.81
CA VAL A 125 3.34 -2.18 3.65
C VAL A 125 2.35 -1.89 4.78
N HIS A 126 1.06 -1.82 4.43
CA HIS A 126 -0.03 -1.79 5.38
C HIS A 126 -0.46 -3.21 5.70
N THR A 127 -0.61 -3.53 6.98
CA THR A 127 -1.09 -4.84 7.44
C THR A 127 -2.06 -4.69 8.61
N ARG A 128 -3.13 -5.50 8.59
CA ARG A 128 -4.16 -5.55 9.62
C ARG A 128 -4.66 -6.98 9.80
N GLN A 129 -5.34 -7.24 10.90
CA GLN A 129 -6.09 -8.48 11.09
C GLN A 129 -7.50 -8.31 10.48
N LEU A 130 -7.96 -9.28 9.69
CA LEU A 130 -9.30 -9.29 9.12
C LEU A 130 -10.32 -9.96 10.04
N ASP A 131 -9.94 -11.10 10.60
CA ASP A 131 -10.77 -11.95 11.44
C ASP A 131 -9.89 -12.73 12.44
N ALA A 132 -10.48 -13.69 13.17
CA ALA A 132 -9.78 -14.47 14.18
C ALA A 132 -8.55 -15.25 13.66
N THR A 133 -8.50 -15.55 12.36
CA THR A 133 -7.49 -16.43 11.75
C THR A 133 -6.73 -15.81 10.60
N THR A 134 -7.19 -14.67 10.06
CA THR A 134 -6.67 -14.11 8.81
C THR A 134 -6.04 -12.73 9.02
N GLY A 135 -4.79 -12.58 8.59
CA GLY A 135 -4.15 -11.29 8.39
C GLY A 135 -4.36 -10.81 6.95
N GLN A 136 -4.38 -9.50 6.72
CA GLN A 136 -4.35 -8.91 5.39
C GLN A 136 -3.18 -7.95 5.28
N PHE A 137 -2.61 -7.86 4.09
CA PHE A 137 -1.79 -6.72 3.71
C PHE A 137 -2.22 -6.10 2.39
N GLY A 138 -1.82 -4.85 2.24
CA GLY A 138 -2.00 -4.03 1.06
C GLY A 138 -1.05 -2.85 1.13
N MET A 139 -1.21 -1.89 0.21
CA MET A 139 -0.36 -0.70 0.17
C MET A 139 1.14 -1.06 0.15
N LEU A 140 1.51 -2.13 -0.55
CA LEU A 140 2.90 -2.56 -0.70
C LEU A 140 3.57 -1.63 -1.72
N ALA A 141 4.40 -0.72 -1.23
CA ALA A 141 5.14 0.23 -2.04
C ALA A 141 6.63 0.09 -1.80
N VAL A 142 7.42 0.13 -2.87
CA VAL A 142 8.88 0.13 -2.83
C VAL A 142 9.36 1.30 -3.67
N ASP A 143 10.35 2.04 -3.16
CA ASP A 143 11.02 3.08 -3.91
C ASP A 143 11.61 2.48 -5.21
N PRO A 144 11.27 3.01 -6.40
CA PRO A 144 11.74 2.47 -7.68
C PRO A 144 13.26 2.33 -7.77
N VAL A 145 14.02 3.23 -7.12
CA VAL A 145 15.50 3.19 -7.10
C VAL A 145 16.03 1.93 -6.38
N HIS A 146 15.21 1.35 -5.50
CA HIS A 146 15.52 0.17 -4.70
C HIS A 146 14.74 -1.08 -5.18
N GLY A 147 14.10 -0.99 -6.36
CA GLY A 147 13.47 -2.12 -7.03
C GLY A 147 14.46 -3.24 -7.33
N GLY A 148 14.02 -4.50 -7.22
CA GLY A 148 14.86 -5.67 -7.51
C GLY A 148 15.90 -6.01 -6.44
N LEU A 149 15.95 -5.27 -5.32
CA LEU A 149 16.86 -5.57 -4.19
C LEU A 149 16.26 -6.55 -3.16
N GLY A 150 15.07 -7.10 -3.40
CA GLY A 150 14.38 -7.99 -2.46
C GLY A 150 13.53 -7.29 -1.39
N VAL A 151 13.40 -5.96 -1.42
CA VAL A 151 12.62 -5.17 -0.45
C VAL A 151 11.16 -5.63 -0.34
N GLY A 152 10.50 -5.86 -1.47
CA GLY A 152 9.10 -6.34 -1.47
C GLY A 152 8.97 -7.72 -0.82
N GLY A 153 9.92 -8.63 -1.08
CA GLY A 153 9.97 -9.94 -0.44
C GLY A 153 10.18 -9.83 1.08
N ALA A 154 11.13 -9.00 1.51
CA ALA A 154 11.39 -8.77 2.94
C ALA A 154 10.16 -8.20 3.68
N LEU A 155 9.43 -7.27 3.06
CA LEU A 155 8.19 -6.73 3.62
C LEU A 155 7.10 -7.80 3.76
N ILE A 156 6.92 -8.67 2.76
CA ILE A 156 5.95 -9.76 2.81
C ILE A 156 6.34 -10.78 3.89
N THR A 157 7.61 -11.18 3.97
CA THR A 157 8.09 -12.08 5.03
C THR A 157 7.79 -11.51 6.41
N ALA A 158 8.06 -10.21 6.64
CA ALA A 158 7.75 -9.56 7.90
C ALA A 158 6.25 -9.51 8.21
N VAL A 159 5.39 -9.35 7.20
CA VAL A 159 3.93 -9.47 7.35
C VAL A 159 3.54 -10.88 7.77
N GLU A 160 4.06 -11.91 7.08
CA GLU A 160 3.77 -13.30 7.41
C GLU A 160 4.22 -13.64 8.84
N ASP A 161 5.43 -13.25 9.23
CA ASP A 161 5.96 -13.47 10.58
C ASP A 161 5.13 -12.75 11.65
N ARG A 162 4.69 -11.52 11.37
CA ARG A 162 3.78 -10.78 12.25
C ARG A 162 2.45 -11.50 12.40
N CYS A 163 1.93 -12.11 11.33
CA CYS A 163 0.71 -12.91 11.38
C CYS A 163 0.92 -14.18 12.23
N ARG A 164 2.04 -14.89 12.04
CA ARG A 164 2.37 -16.08 12.85
C ARG A 164 2.51 -15.74 14.34
N ALA A 165 3.20 -14.64 14.66
CA ALA A 165 3.37 -14.16 16.03
C ALA A 165 2.05 -13.79 16.71
N ARG A 166 1.00 -13.50 15.93
CA ARG A 166 -0.36 -13.23 16.39
C ARG A 166 -1.27 -14.46 16.40
N GLY A 167 -0.74 -15.65 16.07
CA GLY A 167 -1.51 -16.89 15.98
C GLY A 167 -2.44 -16.98 14.77
N LEU A 168 -2.27 -16.09 13.79
CA LEU A 168 -3.03 -16.14 12.53
C LEU A 168 -2.51 -17.28 11.65
N ARG A 169 -3.41 -17.86 10.85
CA ARG A 169 -3.16 -19.05 10.04
C ARG A 169 -3.12 -18.76 8.55
N THR A 170 -3.66 -17.62 8.13
CA THR A 170 -3.75 -17.26 6.72
C THR A 170 -3.39 -15.79 6.52
N VAL A 171 -2.73 -15.48 5.40
CA VAL A 171 -2.47 -14.11 4.94
C VAL A 171 -3.22 -13.88 3.64
N GLN A 172 -3.95 -12.77 3.56
CA GLN A 172 -4.71 -12.33 2.39
C GLN A 172 -4.10 -11.07 1.78
N LEU A 173 -4.18 -10.95 0.45
CA LEU A 173 -3.97 -9.71 -0.27
C LEU A 173 -5.00 -9.57 -1.39
N GLU A 174 -5.11 -8.36 -1.90
CA GLU A 174 -6.07 -8.00 -2.94
C GLU A 174 -5.34 -7.27 -4.08
N ILE A 175 -5.64 -7.66 -5.32
CA ILE A 175 -5.12 -7.01 -6.52
C ILE A 175 -6.30 -6.50 -7.36
N LEU A 176 -6.33 -5.19 -7.57
CA LEU A 176 -7.22 -4.58 -8.55
C LEU A 176 -6.65 -4.77 -9.96
N THR A 177 -7.45 -5.36 -10.84
CA THR A 177 -7.04 -5.74 -12.20
C THR A 177 -8.04 -5.18 -13.22
N PRO A 178 -7.60 -4.43 -14.24
CA PRO A 178 -8.48 -3.99 -15.31
C PRO A 178 -8.93 -5.19 -16.16
N THR A 179 -10.19 -5.20 -16.57
CA THR A 179 -10.78 -6.29 -17.38
C THR A 179 -10.86 -5.97 -18.86
N ALA A 180 -10.83 -4.68 -19.22
CA ALA A 180 -10.87 -4.23 -20.62
C ALA A 180 -9.53 -4.40 -21.36
N TRP A 181 -8.42 -4.60 -20.64
CA TRP A 181 -7.07 -4.74 -21.20
C TRP A 181 -6.11 -5.40 -20.21
N THR A 182 -5.01 -5.96 -20.70
CA THR A 182 -4.00 -6.62 -19.86
C THR A 182 -2.99 -5.61 -19.32
N HIS A 183 -3.01 -5.39 -18.00
CA HIS A 183 -1.99 -4.59 -17.33
C HIS A 183 -0.74 -5.42 -17.02
N ALA A 184 0.33 -5.24 -17.81
CA ALA A 184 1.57 -6.03 -17.70
C ALA A 184 2.14 -6.06 -16.27
N GLY A 185 2.16 -4.91 -15.57
CA GLY A 185 2.58 -4.83 -14.17
C GLY A 185 1.76 -5.70 -13.22
N LYS A 186 0.42 -5.71 -13.36
CA LYS A 186 -0.48 -6.55 -12.54
C LYS A 186 -0.34 -8.04 -12.87
N ALA A 187 -0.16 -8.38 -14.15
CA ALA A 187 0.09 -9.76 -14.56
C ALA A 187 1.41 -10.29 -13.98
N ALA A 188 2.49 -9.50 -14.03
CA ALA A 188 3.77 -9.85 -13.42
C ALA A 188 3.67 -9.96 -11.89
N LEU A 189 2.92 -9.06 -11.26
CA LEU A 189 2.68 -9.05 -9.81
C LEU A 189 1.88 -10.28 -9.37
N ALA A 190 0.82 -10.64 -10.08
CA ALA A 190 0.03 -11.84 -9.84
C ALA A 190 0.91 -13.09 -9.94
N ALA A 191 1.71 -13.22 -11.01
CA ALA A 191 2.63 -14.34 -11.18
C ALA A 191 3.68 -14.42 -10.05
N TRP A 192 4.13 -13.27 -9.52
CA TRP A 192 5.04 -13.23 -8.39
C TRP A 192 4.39 -13.74 -7.10
N TYR A 193 3.16 -13.33 -6.79
CA TYR A 193 2.44 -13.84 -5.62
C TYR A 193 2.16 -15.34 -5.70
N LEU A 194 1.86 -15.87 -6.90
CA LEU A 194 1.74 -17.32 -7.10
C LEU A 194 3.03 -18.06 -6.74
N ARG A 195 4.20 -17.54 -7.14
CA ARG A 195 5.51 -18.12 -6.76
C ARG A 195 5.81 -18.03 -5.27
N LEU A 196 5.25 -17.04 -4.57
CA LEU A 196 5.36 -16.89 -3.11
C LEU A 196 4.43 -17.84 -2.34
N GLY A 197 3.61 -18.63 -3.04
CA GLY A 197 2.66 -19.59 -2.46
C GLY A 197 1.27 -19.02 -2.18
N TYR A 198 0.96 -17.82 -2.66
CA TYR A 198 -0.40 -17.31 -2.64
C TYR A 198 -1.21 -17.91 -3.77
N HIS A 199 -2.50 -18.16 -3.56
CA HIS A 199 -3.43 -18.66 -4.56
C HIS A 199 -4.71 -17.84 -4.58
N VAL A 200 -5.37 -17.78 -5.74
CA VAL A 200 -6.64 -17.06 -5.90
C VAL A 200 -7.74 -17.79 -5.13
N VAL A 201 -8.51 -17.05 -4.34
CA VAL A 201 -9.68 -17.59 -3.61
C VAL A 201 -10.99 -16.92 -3.99
N ARG A 202 -10.94 -15.72 -4.58
CA ARG A 202 -12.11 -14.99 -5.05
C ARG A 202 -11.73 -14.02 -6.15
N VAL A 203 -12.62 -13.89 -7.13
CA VAL A 203 -12.65 -12.79 -8.10
C VAL A 203 -14.04 -12.16 -7.99
N GLY A 204 -14.12 -10.84 -7.89
CA GLY A 204 -15.41 -10.15 -7.76
C GLY A 204 -15.34 -8.70 -8.19
N ALA A 205 -16.49 -8.03 -8.28
CA ALA A 205 -16.53 -6.63 -8.66
C ALA A 205 -15.92 -5.75 -7.55
N LEU A 206 -15.24 -4.66 -7.91
CA LEU A 206 -14.72 -3.69 -6.94
C LEU A 206 -15.82 -3.18 -6.01
N GLY A 207 -17.01 -2.92 -6.56
CA GLY A 207 -18.15 -2.36 -5.81
C GLY A 207 -18.71 -3.26 -4.72
N GLU A 208 -18.43 -4.56 -4.72
CA GLU A 208 -18.84 -5.46 -3.64
C GLU A 208 -18.04 -5.22 -2.35
N MET A 209 -16.79 -4.76 -2.48
CA MET A 209 -15.87 -4.54 -1.36
C MET A 209 -15.63 -3.07 -1.08
N TYR A 210 -15.59 -2.24 -2.12
CA TYR A 210 -15.27 -0.81 -2.05
C TYR A 210 -16.20 0.03 -2.94
N PRO A 211 -17.49 0.18 -2.59
CA PRO A 211 -18.46 0.94 -3.39
C PRO A 211 -18.01 2.36 -3.73
N ASP A 212 -17.42 3.05 -2.75
CA ASP A 212 -16.99 4.46 -2.88
C ASP A 212 -15.84 4.67 -3.88
N LEU A 213 -15.13 3.60 -4.25
CA LEU A 213 -14.01 3.68 -5.18
C LEU A 213 -14.45 3.49 -6.64
N VAL A 214 -15.64 2.95 -6.89
CA VAL A 214 -16.13 2.64 -8.25
C VAL A 214 -16.17 3.91 -9.11
N ALA A 215 -16.63 5.02 -8.55
CA ALA A 215 -16.71 6.30 -9.27
C ALA A 215 -15.33 6.89 -9.66
N LYS A 216 -14.24 6.40 -9.05
CA LYS A 216 -12.87 6.85 -9.29
C LYS A 216 -12.14 6.02 -10.36
N LEU A 217 -12.73 4.92 -10.81
CA LEU A 217 -12.13 4.09 -11.87
C LEU A 217 -12.16 4.82 -13.22
N ALA A 218 -11.09 4.65 -13.98
CA ALA A 218 -10.99 5.05 -15.39
C ALA A 218 -11.34 3.91 -16.35
N THR A 219 -11.35 2.67 -15.86
CA THR A 219 -11.62 1.45 -16.63
C THR A 219 -12.38 0.43 -15.76
N PRO A 220 -13.19 -0.48 -16.34
CA PRO A 220 -13.75 -1.59 -15.58
C PRO A 220 -12.66 -2.45 -14.95
N CYS A 221 -12.84 -2.79 -13.67
CA CYS A 221 -11.90 -3.59 -12.91
C CYS A 221 -12.61 -4.66 -12.09
N GLU A 222 -11.89 -5.75 -11.89
CA GLU A 222 -12.20 -6.77 -10.91
C GLU A 222 -11.19 -6.74 -9.77
N MET A 223 -11.62 -7.22 -8.61
CA MET A 223 -10.76 -7.40 -7.46
C MET A 223 -10.48 -8.90 -7.29
N VAL A 224 -9.20 -9.25 -7.37
CA VAL A 224 -8.73 -10.62 -7.20
C VAL A 224 -8.15 -10.76 -5.78
N VAL A 225 -8.75 -11.65 -5.00
CA VAL A 225 -8.33 -11.94 -3.63
C VAL A 225 -7.43 -13.17 -3.67
N TYR A 226 -6.22 -13.03 -3.10
CA TYR A 226 -5.28 -14.12 -2.94
C TYR A 226 -5.09 -14.45 -1.46
N ARG A 227 -4.86 -15.72 -1.15
CA ARG A 227 -4.54 -16.19 0.20
C ARG A 227 -3.34 -17.12 0.20
N LYS A 228 -2.65 -17.17 1.32
CA LYS A 228 -1.59 -18.14 1.64
C LYS A 228 -1.77 -18.62 3.06
N ASP A 229 -1.75 -19.93 3.25
CA ASP A 229 -1.69 -20.51 4.58
C ASP A 229 -0.26 -20.41 5.13
N ILE A 230 -0.16 -19.98 6.38
CA ILE A 230 1.10 -19.82 7.09
C ILE A 230 1.12 -20.82 8.25
N ALA A 231 2.18 -21.63 8.31
CA ALA A 231 2.39 -22.50 9.45
C ALA A 231 2.54 -21.66 10.73
N PRO A 232 1.93 -22.08 11.85
CA PRO A 232 2.16 -21.42 13.14
C PRO A 232 3.64 -21.51 13.52
N LEU A 233 4.13 -20.55 14.32
CA LEU A 233 5.48 -20.65 14.87
C LEU A 233 5.58 -21.94 15.71
N PRO A 234 6.71 -22.68 15.63
CA PRO A 234 6.97 -23.79 16.52
C PRO A 234 6.81 -23.35 17.98
N SER A 235 6.13 -24.16 18.78
CA SER A 235 5.75 -23.86 20.18
C SER A 235 6.90 -23.46 21.09
N GLU A 236 8.15 -23.79 20.74
CA GLU A 236 9.35 -23.45 21.51
C GLU A 236 9.71 -21.93 21.47
N LEU A 237 9.27 -21.20 20.44
CA LEU A 237 9.51 -19.75 20.33
C LEU A 237 8.42 -18.89 20.97
N ALA A 238 7.21 -19.43 21.17
CA ALA A 238 6.09 -18.71 21.78
C ALA A 238 6.33 -18.41 23.27
N THR A 239 7.06 -19.27 23.98
CA THR A 239 7.28 -19.17 25.43
C THR A 239 8.37 -18.17 25.83
N ARG A 240 9.24 -17.76 24.90
CA ARG A 240 10.34 -16.81 25.17
C ARG A 240 9.90 -15.34 25.32
N GLY A 241 8.65 -15.02 24.98
CA GLY A 241 8.08 -13.67 25.13
C GLY A 241 7.41 -13.37 26.48
N LEU A 242 7.21 -14.36 27.36
CA LEU A 242 6.45 -14.20 28.61
C LEU A 242 7.24 -14.41 29.92
N SER A 243 8.53 -14.72 29.88
CA SER A 243 9.32 -14.89 31.11
C SER A 243 10.09 -13.62 31.46
N SER A 244 9.37 -12.58 31.91
CA SER A 244 9.98 -11.55 32.75
C SER A 244 10.25 -12.17 34.13
N ARG A 245 11.55 -12.35 34.41
CA ARG A 245 12.07 -12.81 35.70
C ARG A 245 11.52 -11.95 36.84
N SER A 246 10.79 -12.58 37.75
CA SER A 246 10.57 -12.04 39.10
C SER A 246 11.76 -12.46 39.98
N PRO A 247 12.51 -11.53 40.61
CA PRO A 247 13.59 -11.90 41.50
C PRO A 247 13.00 -12.32 42.87
N ARG A 248 13.13 -13.60 43.23
CA ARG A 248 12.90 -14.05 44.61
C ARG A 248 14.02 -13.50 45.48
N LYS A 249 13.65 -12.75 46.52
CA LYS A 249 14.55 -12.35 47.61
C LYS A 249 14.97 -13.58 48.43
N PRO A 250 16.20 -13.62 48.95
CA PRO A 250 16.62 -14.66 49.87
C PRO A 250 16.13 -14.36 51.29
N SER A 251 15.72 -15.40 51.99
CA SER A 251 15.56 -15.48 53.45
C SER A 251 16.17 -16.78 53.92
#